data_AF-A0A7W2T4P0-F1
#
_entry.id   AF-A0A7W2T4P0-F1
#
_cell.length_a   1.000
_cell.length_b   1.000
_cell.length_c   1.000
_cell.angle_alpha   90.00
_cell.angle_beta   90.00
_cell.angle_gamma   90.00
#
_symmetry.space_group_name_H-M   'P 1'
#
loop_
_entity.id
_entity.type
_entity.pdbx_description
1 polymer ?
#
loop_
_entity_poly.entity_id
_entity_poly.type
_entity_poly.pdbx_seq_one_letter_code
_entity_poly.pdbx_strand_id
1 'polypeptide(L)'
;MSDFKYSFLWALSGVVLGIIAFGYNYTLVPASLPGYELLTAPARFTLSFFSEETAFWPKMTLFLVGQYIGYFLVIVVFRKLLSLFKNK
;
A
#
# COMPACT_ATOMS: atom_id res chain seq x y z
N MET A 1 -21.61 2.67 -8.13
CA MET A 1 -20.36 3.47 -8.06
C MET A 1 -19.39 2.91 -9.09
N SER A 2 -18.68 3.74 -9.87
CA SER A 2 -17.72 3.23 -10.87
C SER A 2 -16.54 2.51 -10.20
N ASP A 3 -15.96 1.52 -10.88
CA ASP A 3 -14.84 0.72 -10.36
C ASP A 3 -13.69 1.60 -9.90
N PHE A 4 -13.37 2.64 -10.67
CA PHE A 4 -12.34 3.61 -10.33
C PHE A 4 -12.67 4.38 -9.05
N LYS A 5 -13.88 4.95 -8.94
CA LYS A 5 -14.26 5.72 -7.74
C LYS A 5 -14.23 4.84 -6.49
N TYR A 6 -14.70 3.59 -6.60
CA TYR A 6 -14.62 2.64 -5.48
C TYR A 6 -13.17 2.34 -5.11
N SER A 7 -12.33 2.08 -6.11
CA SER A 7 -10.92 1.77 -5.87
C SER A 7 -10.16 2.94 -5.25
N PHE A 8 -10.46 4.19 -5.64
CA PHE A 8 -9.90 5.37 -5.01
C PHE A 8 -10.26 5.49 -3.52
N LEU A 9 -11.52 5.20 -3.15
CA LEU A 9 -11.92 5.21 -1.74
C LEU A 9 -11.23 4.09 -0.96
N TRP A 10 -11.23 2.86 -1.50
CA TRP A 10 -10.68 1.72 -0.79
C TRP A 10 -9.15 1.69 -0.77
N ALA A 11 -8.47 2.38 -1.68
CA ALA A 11 -7.02 2.56 -1.62
C ALA A 11 -6.55 3.30 -0.36
N LEU A 12 -7.42 4.12 0.27
CA LEU A 12 -7.12 4.73 1.57
C LEU A 12 -6.91 3.69 2.68
N SER A 13 -7.55 2.51 2.59
CA SER A 13 -7.30 1.43 3.54
C SER A 13 -5.84 0.97 3.50
N GLY A 14 -5.20 0.98 2.32
CA GLY A 14 -3.79 0.69 2.16
C GLY A 14 -2.89 1.67 2.90
N VAL A 15 -3.24 2.97 2.85
CA VAL A 15 -2.52 4.04 3.57
C VAL A 15 -2.64 3.83 5.09
N VAL A 16 -3.86 3.56 5.58
CA VAL A 16 -4.09 3.28 7.01
C VAL A 16 -3.29 2.06 7.45
N LEU A 17 -3.30 0.97 6.67
CA LEU A 17 -2.48 -0.22 6.93
C LEU A 17 -0.99 0.10 6.92
N GLY A 18 -0.53 0.94 5.98
CA GLY A 18 0.85 1.39 5.91
C GLY A 18 1.29 2.15 7.16
N ILE A 19 0.46 3.06 7.66
CA ILE A 19 0.73 3.83 8.90
C ILE A 19 0.80 2.89 10.11
N ILE A 20 -0.16 1.97 10.26
CA ILE A 20 -0.18 1.02 11.38
C ILE A 20 1.04 0.10 11.31
N ALA A 21 1.32 -0.46 10.14
CA ALA A 21 2.44 -1.35 9.89
C ALA A 21 3.78 -0.68 10.19
N PHE A 22 3.97 0.55 9.71
CA PHE A 22 5.15 1.35 9.98
C PHE A 22 5.26 1.70 11.47
N GLY A 23 4.19 2.21 12.08
CA GLY A 23 4.18 2.60 13.49
C GLY A 23 4.47 1.43 14.44
N TYR A 24 3.89 0.26 14.16
CA TYR A 24 4.17 -0.97 14.91
C TYR A 24 5.65 -1.35 14.82
N ASN A 25 6.22 -1.43 13.62
CA ASN A 25 7.63 -1.80 13.44
C ASN A 25 8.59 -0.74 13.97
N TYR A 26 8.19 0.53 13.98
CA TYR A 26 8.98 1.62 14.54
C TYR A 26 9.03 1.57 16.08
N THR A 27 7.97 1.08 16.72
CA THR A 27 7.81 1.11 18.19
C THR A 27 8.19 -0.20 18.88
N LEU A 28 8.01 -1.34 18.22
CA LEU A 28 8.16 -2.65 18.82
C LEU A 28 9.40 -3.37 18.28
N VAL A 29 10.57 -3.01 18.82
CA VAL A 29 11.80 -3.76 18.58
C VAL A 29 11.87 -4.91 19.61
N PRO A 30 12.06 -6.19 19.21
CA PRO A 30 12.45 -6.71 17.88
C PRO A 30 11.33 -7.39 17.08
N ALA A 31 10.05 -7.18 17.43
CA ALA A 31 8.93 -7.89 16.80
C ALA A 31 8.36 -7.12 15.61
N SER A 32 8.39 -7.72 14.42
CA SER A 32 7.68 -7.18 13.26
C SER A 32 6.21 -7.59 13.24
N LEU A 33 5.36 -6.71 12.72
CA LEU A 33 3.95 -7.03 12.47
C LEU A 33 3.87 -8.25 11.52
N PRO A 34 3.13 -9.32 11.86
CA PRO A 34 2.97 -10.47 10.97
C PRO A 34 2.42 -10.05 9.60
N GLY A 35 3.11 -10.44 8.52
CA GLY A 35 2.74 -10.03 7.16
C GLY A 35 3.12 -8.59 6.80
N TYR A 36 3.92 -7.90 7.62
CA TYR A 36 4.42 -6.54 7.35
C TYR A 36 4.95 -6.38 5.93
N GLU A 37 5.78 -7.33 5.48
CA GLU A 37 6.41 -7.28 4.16
C GLU A 37 5.38 -7.28 3.02
N LEU A 38 4.34 -8.10 3.14
CA LEU A 38 3.28 -8.19 2.16
C LEU A 38 2.36 -6.97 2.21
N LEU A 39 1.96 -6.56 3.41
CA LEU A 39 1.06 -5.42 3.61
C LEU A 39 1.67 -4.12 3.09
N THR A 40 2.97 -3.95 3.26
CA THR A 40 3.73 -2.76 2.82
C THR A 40 4.49 -2.96 1.51
N ALA A 41 4.28 -4.09 0.82
CA ALA A 41 5.00 -4.42 -0.41
C ALA A 41 4.96 -3.30 -1.46
N PRO A 42 3.82 -2.62 -1.72
CA PRO A 42 3.81 -1.55 -2.70
C PRO A 42 4.66 -0.35 -2.27
N ALA A 43 4.60 0.03 -1.00
CA ALA A 43 5.43 1.09 -0.46
C ALA A 43 6.92 0.74 -0.52
N ARG A 44 7.30 -0.49 -0.14
CA ARG A 44 8.68 -0.99 -0.22
C ARG A 44 9.18 -1.01 -1.67
N PHE A 45 8.35 -1.39 -2.62
CA PHE A 45 8.67 -1.32 -4.04
C PHE A 45 8.93 0.14 -4.47
N THR A 46 8.07 1.08 -4.09
CA THR A 46 8.31 2.50 -4.37
C THR A 46 9.61 3.00 -3.75
N LEU A 47 9.88 2.64 -2.50
CA LEU A 47 11.12 3.04 -1.82
C LEU A 47 12.38 2.38 -2.39
N SER A 48 12.28 1.23 -3.06
CA SER A 48 13.44 0.54 -3.65
C SER A 48 14.16 1.35 -4.73
N PHE A 49 13.50 2.37 -5.29
CA PHE A 49 14.10 3.30 -6.25
C PHE A 49 14.90 4.45 -5.59
N PHE A 50 14.87 4.55 -4.26
CA PHE A 50 15.46 5.65 -3.50
C PHE A 50 16.54 5.15 -2.54
N SER A 51 17.50 6.02 -2.26
CA SER A 51 18.60 5.70 -1.33
C SER A 51 18.10 5.56 0.11
N GLU A 52 18.80 4.74 0.89
CA GLU A 52 18.61 4.64 2.33
C GLU A 52 18.85 5.98 3.04
N GLU A 53 19.73 6.83 2.50
CA GLU A 53 20.05 8.17 3.00
C GLU A 53 18.93 9.21 2.75
N THR A 54 17.83 8.82 2.10
CA THR A 54 16.71 9.73 1.87
C THR A 54 16.12 10.20 3.20
N ALA A 55 16.05 11.51 3.38
CA ALA A 55 15.48 12.15 4.56
C ALA A 55 14.09 11.58 4.91
N PHE A 56 13.78 11.54 6.21
CA PHE A 56 12.60 10.86 6.73
C PHE A 56 11.28 11.33 6.09
N TRP A 57 11.02 12.64 6.06
CA TRP A 57 9.74 13.18 5.57
C TRP A 57 9.47 12.89 4.08
N PRO A 58 10.44 13.09 3.16
CA PRO A 58 10.31 12.62 1.80
C PRO A 58 10.09 11.11 1.70
N LYS A 59 10.87 10.31 2.44
CA LYS A 59 10.75 8.85 2.46
C LYS A 59 9.36 8.40 2.93
N MET A 60 8.83 9.02 3.97
CA MET A 60 7.48 8.71 4.49
C MET A 60 6.39 9.11 3.50
N THR A 61 6.53 10.25 2.83
CA THR A 61 5.59 10.67 1.78
C THR A 61 5.58 9.66 0.63
N LEU A 62 6.76 9.27 0.14
CA LEU A 62 6.91 8.27 -0.93
C LEU A 62 6.34 6.92 -0.51
N PHE A 63 6.56 6.51 0.74
CA PHE A 63 5.99 5.30 1.31
C PHE A 63 4.45 5.32 1.24
N LEU A 64 3.80 6.38 1.75
CA LEU A 64 2.34 6.47 1.79
C LEU A 64 1.72 6.60 0.39
N VAL A 65 2.36 7.36 -0.51
CA VAL A 65 1.90 7.50 -1.91
C VAL A 65 2.04 6.17 -2.66
N GLY A 66 3.19 5.50 -2.53
CA GLY A 66 3.41 4.18 -3.11
C GLY A 66 2.41 3.15 -2.61
N GLN A 67 2.13 3.18 -1.31
CA GLN A 67 1.12 2.34 -0.68
C GLN A 67 -0.28 2.58 -1.26
N TYR A 68 -0.69 3.85 -1.38
CA TYR A 68 -1.98 4.21 -1.95
C TYR A 68 -2.13 3.73 -3.39
N ILE A 69 -1.15 4.04 -4.26
CA ILE A 69 -1.15 3.67 -5.67
C ILE A 69 -1.17 2.15 -5.82
N GLY A 70 -0.38 1.43 -5.02
CA GLY A 70 -0.36 -0.03 -5.02
C GLY A 70 -1.71 -0.65 -4.71
N TYR A 71 -2.33 -0.24 -3.61
CA TYR A 71 -3.65 -0.75 -3.24
C TYR A 71 -4.72 -0.37 -4.27
N PHE A 72 -4.67 0.85 -4.79
CA PHE A 72 -5.54 1.27 -5.88
C PHE A 72 -5.44 0.32 -7.08
N LEU A 73 -4.22 0.03 -7.56
CA LEU A 73 -4.00 -0.86 -8.70
C LEU A 73 -4.50 -2.28 -8.42
N VAL A 74 -4.19 -2.83 -7.25
CA VAL A 74 -4.65 -4.17 -6.84
C VAL A 74 -6.18 -4.24 -6.83
N ILE A 75 -6.86 -3.25 -6.25
CA ILE A 75 -8.32 -3.22 -6.17
C ILE A 75 -8.95 -3.06 -7.56
N VAL A 76 -8.41 -2.18 -8.43
CA VAL A 76 -8.91 -2.00 -9.80
C VAL A 76 -8.76 -3.30 -10.60
N VAL A 77 -7.58 -3.92 -10.56
CA VAL A 77 -7.30 -5.17 -11.29
C VAL A 77 -8.23 -6.27 -10.78
N PHE A 78 -8.34 -6.43 -9.47
CA PHE A 78 -9.21 -7.43 -8.85
C PHE A 78 -10.68 -7.24 -9.28
N ARG A 79 -11.20 -6.02 -9.24
CA ARG A 79 -12.58 -5.72 -9.68
C ARG A 79 -12.80 -6.01 -11.16
N LYS A 80 -11.85 -5.61 -12.02
CA LYS A 80 -11.94 -5.90 -13.46
C LYS A 80 -11.94 -7.40 -13.73
N LEU A 81 -11.06 -8.15 -13.06
CA LEU A 81 -11.03 -9.61 -13.15
C LEU A 81 -12.36 -10.23 -12.72
N LEU A 82 -12.91 -9.84 -11.57
CA LEU A 82 -14.22 -10.32 -11.11
C LEU A 82 -15.35 -10.03 -12.12
N SER A 83 -15.35 -8.84 -12.74
CA SER A 83 -16.33 -8.50 -13.76
C SER A 83 -16.18 -9.37 -15.02
N LEU A 84 -14.96 -9.74 -15.40
CA LEU A 84 -14.71 -10.62 -16.54
C LEU A 84 -15.21 -12.05 -16.26
N PHE A 85 -14.97 -12.56 -15.05
CA PHE A 85 -15.46 -13.89 -14.65
C PHE A 85 -16.97 -13.95 -14.47
N LYS A 86 -17.62 -12.85 -14.09
CA LYS A 86 -19.09 -12.80 -13.95
C LYS A 86 -19.85 -12.77 -15.28
N ASN A 87 -19.19 -12.33 -16.36
CA ASN A 87 -19.78 -12.26 -17.70
C ASN A 87 -19.52 -13.51 -18.55
N LYS A 88 -18.89 -14.55 -17.97
CA LYS A 88 -18.81 -15.90 -18.51
C LYS A 88 -19.83 -16.79 -17.79
#